data_AF-A0AA35X4N8-F1
#
_entry.id   AF-A0AA35X4N8-F1
#
_cell.length_a   1.000
_cell.length_b   1.000
_cell.length_c   1.000
_cell.angle_alpha   90.00
_cell.angle_beta   90.00
_cell.angle_gamma   90.00
#
_symmetry.space_group_name_H-M   'P 1'
#
loop_
_entity.id
_entity.type
_entity.pdbx_description
1 polymer ?
#
loop_
_entity_poly.entity_id
_entity_poly.type
_entity_poly.pdbx_seq_one_letter_code
_entity_poly.pdbx_strand_id
1 'polypeptide(L)'
;MAVLAHELGHWSLSHTLKLLAVSQLNLLLSLSMFAFFIEQQDVYSSFGFHDSRPTIIGIILVFQLIFMPYNEAVQFALVQVVRRFEYQADGYARQLGRGAALRSALTKLSKDNLSFPVADSLYSAFHHTHPTFLERIKRLPKLD
;
A
#
# COMPACT_ATOMS: atom_id res chain seq x y z
N MET A 1 -5.00 8.86 -23.99
CA MET A 1 -5.67 7.54 -24.00
C MET A 1 -4.89 6.40 -23.33
N ALA A 2 -3.55 6.46 -23.18
CA ALA A 2 -2.77 5.37 -22.57
C ALA A 2 -2.91 5.28 -21.04
N VAL A 3 -2.97 6.41 -20.33
CA VAL A 3 -3.24 6.45 -18.88
C VAL A 3 -4.62 5.88 -18.58
N LEU A 4 -5.64 6.24 -19.35
CA LEU A 4 -6.98 5.66 -19.22
C LEU A 4 -6.98 4.13 -19.43
N ALA A 5 -6.15 3.61 -20.33
CA ALA A 5 -6.02 2.15 -20.50
C ALA A 5 -5.42 1.48 -19.25
N HIS A 6 -4.50 2.14 -18.55
CA HIS A 6 -3.97 1.69 -17.26
C HIS A 6 -5.06 1.73 -16.17
N GLU A 7 -5.79 2.84 -16.05
CA GLU A 7 -6.91 2.96 -15.08
C GLU A 7 -8.01 1.91 -15.32
N LEU A 8 -8.36 1.66 -16.59
CA LEU A 8 -9.28 0.58 -16.97
C LEU A 8 -8.72 -0.81 -16.62
N GLY A 9 -7.40 -0.98 -16.58
CA GLY A 9 -6.75 -2.19 -16.10
C GLY A 9 -7.03 -2.45 -14.61
N HIS A 10 -7.02 -1.41 -13.77
CA HIS A 10 -7.40 -1.55 -12.36
C HIS A 10 -8.85 -1.98 -12.18
N TRP A 11 -9.75 -1.42 -12.99
CA TRP A 11 -11.15 -1.81 -13.00
C TRP A 11 -11.35 -3.25 -13.52
N SER A 12 -10.79 -3.57 -14.68
CA SER A 12 -10.92 -4.89 -15.32
C SER A 12 -10.39 -6.02 -14.44
N LEU A 13 -9.28 -5.79 -13.72
CA LEU A 13 -8.67 -6.77 -12.82
C LEU A 13 -9.22 -6.70 -11.39
N SER A 14 -10.25 -5.89 -11.14
CA SER A 14 -10.93 -5.74 -9.86
C SER A 14 -9.99 -5.40 -8.69
N HIS A 15 -8.97 -4.57 -8.94
CA HIS A 15 -7.99 -4.19 -7.91
C HIS A 15 -8.66 -3.47 -6.74
N THR A 16 -9.61 -2.58 -7.02
CA THR A 16 -10.37 -1.85 -5.98
C THR A 16 -11.16 -2.81 -5.09
N LEU A 17 -11.82 -3.82 -5.67
CA LEU A 17 -12.58 -4.80 -4.89
C LEU A 17 -11.66 -5.68 -4.03
N LYS A 18 -10.49 -6.06 -4.55
CA LYS A 18 -9.47 -6.81 -3.78
C LYS A 18 -8.97 -5.99 -2.59
N LEU A 19 -8.66 -4.70 -2.80
CA LEU A 19 -8.22 -3.81 -1.72
C LEU A 19 -9.33 -3.58 -0.68
N LEU A 20 -10.58 -3.47 -1.13
CA LEU A 20 -11.73 -3.39 -0.22
C LEU A 20 -11.85 -4.67 0.64
N ALA A 21 -11.78 -5.86 0.02
CA ALA A 21 -11.82 -7.11 0.78
C ALA A 21 -10.68 -7.20 1.81
N VAL A 22 -9.45 -6.83 1.42
CA VAL A 22 -8.30 -6.77 2.33
C VAL A 22 -8.53 -5.77 3.47
N SER A 23 -9.11 -4.59 3.20
CA SER A 23 -9.37 -3.59 4.24
C SER A 23 -10.42 -4.05 5.24
N GLN A 24 -11.46 -4.79 4.80
CA GLN A 24 -12.46 -5.36 5.71
C GLN A 24 -11.87 -6.46 6.59
N LEU A 25 -11.01 -7.32 6.03
CA LEU A 25 -10.29 -8.33 6.81
C LEU A 25 -9.34 -7.69 7.84
N ASN A 26 -8.59 -6.66 7.42
CA ASN A 26 -7.72 -5.91 8.32
C ASN A 26 -8.49 -5.24 9.47
N LEU A 27 -9.65 -4.65 9.17
CA LEU A 27 -10.53 -4.05 10.17
C LEU A 27 -11.02 -5.09 11.17
N LEU A 28 -11.51 -6.24 10.68
CA LEU A 28 -11.97 -7.33 11.53
C LEU A 28 -10.85 -7.81 12.46
N LEU A 29 -9.68 -8.10 11.91
CA LEU A 29 -8.51 -8.54 12.68
C LEU A 29 -8.09 -7.50 13.72
N SER A 30 -8.06 -6.22 13.34
CA SER A 30 -7.73 -5.11 14.23
C SER A 30 -8.72 -5.02 15.39
N LEU A 31 -10.02 -5.13 15.13
CA LEU A 31 -11.04 -5.10 16.18
C LEU A 31 -10.96 -6.34 17.08
N SER A 32 -10.67 -7.53 16.53
CA SER A 32 -10.48 -8.76 17.31
C SER A 32 -9.26 -8.67 18.23
N MET A 33 -8.12 -8.21 17.72
CA MET A 33 -6.92 -7.98 18.54
C MET A 33 -7.18 -6.91 19.60
N PHE A 34 -7.87 -5.82 19.24
CA PHE A 34 -8.22 -4.77 20.18
C PHE A 34 -9.08 -5.31 21.33
N ALA A 35 -10.14 -6.07 21.02
CA ALA A 35 -11.00 -6.70 22.00
C ALA A 35 -10.23 -7.65 22.94
N PHE A 36 -9.21 -8.33 22.43
CA PHE A 36 -8.36 -9.19 23.24
C PHE A 36 -7.43 -8.41 24.18
N PHE A 37 -6.77 -7.36 23.69
CA PHE A 37 -5.75 -6.63 24.46
C PHE A 37 -6.34 -5.61 25.45
N ILE A 38 -7.51 -5.04 25.17
CA ILE A 38 -8.13 -4.02 26.03
C ILE A 38 -8.48 -4.54 27.43
N GLU A 39 -8.71 -5.86 27.57
CA GLU A 39 -9.06 -6.48 28.85
C GLU A 39 -7.84 -6.87 29.71
N GLN A 40 -6.64 -6.89 29.13
CA GLN A 40 -5.41 -7.37 29.79
C GLN A 40 -4.84 -6.34 30.76
N GLN A 41 -4.81 -6.64 32.06
CA GLN A 41 -4.27 -5.73 33.08
C GLN A 41 -2.78 -5.42 32.87
N ASP A 42 -2.00 -6.37 32.35
CA ASP A 42 -0.56 -6.23 32.13
C ASP A 42 -0.21 -5.09 31.15
N VAL A 43 -1.11 -4.82 30.20
CA VAL A 43 -0.97 -3.69 29.26
C VAL A 43 -1.03 -2.36 30.01
N TYR A 44 -1.82 -2.25 31.08
CA TYR A 44 -1.99 -1.03 31.86
C TYR A 44 -0.91 -0.91 32.94
N SER A 45 -0.58 -2.01 33.61
CA SER A 45 0.43 -2.03 34.68
C SER A 45 1.82 -1.64 34.16
N SER A 46 2.15 -2.03 32.93
CA SER A 46 3.40 -1.64 32.25
C SER A 46 3.56 -0.13 32.06
N PHE A 47 2.47 0.64 32.16
CA PHE A 47 2.44 2.09 32.02
C PHE A 47 1.98 2.79 33.31
N GLY A 48 2.08 2.13 34.47
CA GLY A 48 1.82 2.71 35.78
C GLY A 48 0.37 2.68 36.25
N PHE A 49 -0.53 2.01 35.52
CA PHE A 49 -1.93 1.84 35.89
C PHE A 49 -2.14 0.46 36.53
N HIS A 50 -1.89 0.37 37.84
CA HIS A 50 -1.94 -0.90 38.57
C HIS A 50 -3.35 -1.29 39.04
N ASP A 51 -4.16 -0.33 39.48
CA ASP A 51 -5.48 -0.58 40.10
C ASP A 51 -6.67 -0.16 39.24
N SER A 52 -6.41 0.40 38.05
CA SER A 52 -7.45 0.93 37.16
C SER A 52 -7.18 0.58 35.71
N ARG A 53 -8.26 0.51 34.91
CA ARG A 53 -8.23 0.31 33.46
C ARG A 53 -9.02 1.41 32.76
N PRO A 54 -8.47 2.64 32.66
CA PRO A 54 -9.17 3.72 31.99
C PRO A 54 -9.31 3.38 30.49
N THR A 55 -10.54 3.32 29.98
CA THR A 55 -10.82 2.88 28.61
C THR A 55 -10.07 3.70 27.55
N ILE A 56 -9.99 5.02 27.74
CA ILE A 56 -9.26 5.92 26.82
C ILE A 56 -7.77 5.56 26.75
N ILE A 57 -7.15 5.30 27.91
CA ILE A 57 -5.74 4.91 27.99
C ILE A 57 -5.53 3.55 27.31
N GLY A 58 -6.42 2.59 27.55
CA GLY A 58 -6.37 1.29 26.88
C GLY A 58 -6.43 1.41 25.35
N ILE A 59 -7.32 2.25 24.82
CA ILE A 59 -7.40 2.53 23.38
C ILE A 59 -6.07 3.07 22.84
N ILE A 60 -5.47 4.04 23.53
CA ILE A 60 -4.20 4.64 23.11
C ILE A 60 -3.08 3.59 23.13
N LEU A 61 -2.92 2.86 24.24
CA LEU A 61 -1.84 1.87 24.38
C LEU A 61 -1.94 0.75 23.35
N VAL A 62 -3.15 0.22 23.13
CA VAL A 62 -3.36 -0.88 22.18
C VAL A 62 -3.09 -0.42 20.74
N PHE A 63 -3.72 0.68 20.29
CA PHE A 63 -3.59 1.11 18.90
C PHE A 63 -2.24 1.77 18.56
N GLN A 64 -1.58 2.44 19.50
CA GLN A 64 -0.33 3.14 19.21
C GLN A 64 0.91 2.30 19.51
N LEU A 65 0.89 1.46 20.55
CA LEU A 65 2.09 0.74 20.98
C LEU A 65 2.02 -0.73 20.58
N ILE A 66 0.98 -1.44 21.00
CA ILE A 66 0.86 -2.88 20.72
C ILE A 66 0.72 -3.14 19.22
N PHE A 67 -0.03 -2.29 18.52
CA PHE A 67 -0.29 -2.45 17.09
C PHE A 67 0.84 -1.95 16.20
N MET A 68 1.85 -1.27 16.74
CA MET A 68 2.96 -0.71 15.94
C MET A 68 3.61 -1.77 15.01
N PRO A 69 4.13 -2.92 15.50
CA PRO A 69 4.75 -3.91 14.61
C PRO A 69 3.75 -4.55 13.63
N TYR A 70 2.50 -4.72 14.05
CA TYR A 70 1.43 -5.22 13.18
C TYR A 70 1.19 -4.26 12.01
N ASN A 71 1.05 -2.97 12.30
CA ASN A 71 0.80 -1.93 11.31
C ASN A 71 1.95 -1.86 10.29
N GLU A 72 3.20 -1.87 10.74
CA GLU A 72 4.36 -1.85 9.84
C GLU A 72 4.39 -3.08 8.92
N ALA A 73 4.11 -4.27 9.45
CA ALA A 73 4.05 -5.49 8.66
C ALA A 73 2.93 -5.46 7.61
N VAL A 74 1.72 -5.02 8.00
CA VAL A 74 0.58 -4.88 7.10
C VAL A 74 0.85 -3.83 6.03
N GLN A 75 1.43 -2.68 6.39
CA GLN A 75 1.78 -1.62 5.45
C GLN A 75 2.78 -2.12 4.41
N PHE A 76 3.86 -2.78 4.84
CA PHE A 76 4.83 -3.36 3.92
C PHE A 76 4.18 -4.35 2.95
N ALA A 77 3.36 -5.28 3.44
CA ALA A 77 2.65 -6.24 2.62
C ALA A 77 1.70 -5.56 1.61
N LEU A 78 0.98 -4.53 2.06
CA LEU A 78 0.05 -3.78 1.22
C LEU A 78 0.78 -3.03 0.10
N VAL A 79 1.93 -2.41 0.39
CA VAL A 79 2.77 -1.77 -0.62
C VAL A 79 3.21 -2.78 -1.69
N GLN A 80 3.61 -4.00 -1.31
CA GLN A 80 3.96 -5.02 -2.31
C GLN A 80 2.76 -5.42 -3.19
N VAL A 81 1.57 -5.54 -2.61
CA VAL A 81 0.34 -5.87 -3.34
C VAL A 81 -0.02 -4.76 -4.33
N VAL A 82 0.00 -3.50 -3.90
CA VAL A 82 -0.31 -2.35 -4.75
C VAL A 82 0.71 -2.20 -5.87
N ARG A 83 2.01 -2.34 -5.57
CA ARG A 83 3.06 -2.35 -6.62
C ARG A 83 2.83 -3.45 -7.66
N ARG A 84 2.33 -4.62 -7.24
CA ARG A 84 1.97 -5.70 -8.17
C ARG A 84 0.77 -5.33 -9.05
N PHE A 85 -0.23 -4.65 -8.50
CA PHE A 85 -1.39 -4.16 -9.26
C PHE A 85 -1.00 -3.14 -10.33
N GLU A 86 -0.06 -2.23 -10.04
CA GLU A 86 0.49 -1.30 -11.03
C GLU A 86 1.10 -2.02 -12.24
N TYR A 87 1.90 -3.06 -11.98
CA TYR A 87 2.48 -3.86 -13.06
C TYR A 87 1.44 -4.62 -13.88
N GLN A 88 0.36 -5.08 -13.25
CA GLN A 88 -0.73 -5.74 -13.94
C GLN A 88 -1.52 -4.77 -14.82
N ALA A 89 -1.77 -3.55 -14.33
CA ALA A 89 -2.42 -2.48 -15.09
C ALA A 89 -1.55 -2.00 -16.26
N ASP A 90 -0.23 -1.86 -16.07
CA ASP A 90 0.72 -1.59 -17.16
C ASP A 90 0.70 -2.72 -18.22
N GLY A 91 0.63 -3.97 -17.77
CA GLY A 91 0.48 -5.15 -18.64
C GLY A 91 -0.82 -5.12 -19.45
N TYR A 92 -1.94 -4.73 -18.82
CA TYR A 92 -3.24 -4.58 -19.48
C TYR A 92 -3.20 -3.48 -20.56
N ALA A 93 -2.65 -2.31 -20.24
CA ALA A 93 -2.47 -1.24 -21.23
C ALA A 93 -1.57 -1.66 -22.40
N ARG A 94 -0.56 -2.50 -22.14
CA ARG A 94 0.28 -3.10 -23.19
C ARG A 94 -0.51 -4.04 -24.09
N GLN A 95 -1.37 -4.90 -23.53
CA GLN A 95 -2.22 -5.81 -24.29
C GLN A 95 -3.19 -5.07 -25.22
N LEU A 96 -3.64 -3.87 -24.82
CA LEU A 96 -4.46 -2.98 -25.66
C LEU A 96 -3.66 -2.18 -26.71
N GLY A 97 -2.37 -2.50 -26.91
CA GLY A 97 -1.51 -1.82 -27.86
C GLY A 97 -1.12 -0.39 -27.46
N ARG A 98 -1.30 -0.02 -26.18
CA ARG A 98 -1.01 1.34 -25.67
C ARG A 98 0.31 1.45 -24.89
N GLY A 99 1.14 0.41 -24.89
CA GLY A 99 2.37 0.35 -24.09
C GLY A 99 3.38 1.46 -24.39
N ALA A 100 3.65 1.75 -25.66
CA ALA A 100 4.57 2.83 -26.05
C ALA A 100 4.04 4.21 -25.65
N ALA A 101 2.74 4.46 -25.88
CA ALA A 101 2.09 5.69 -25.47
C ALA A 101 2.06 5.85 -23.93
N LEU A 102 1.93 4.75 -23.17
CA LEU A 102 2.01 4.76 -21.72
C LEU A 102 3.42 5.13 -21.25
N ARG A 103 4.47 4.57 -21.87
CA ARG A 103 5.87 4.92 -21.58
C ARG A 103 6.12 6.42 -21.79
N SER A 104 5.64 6.98 -22.90
CA SER A 104 5.73 8.42 -23.17
C SER A 104 4.99 9.25 -22.11
N ALA A 105 3.76 8.85 -21.76
CA ALA A 105 2.97 9.52 -20.73
C ALA A 105 3.66 9.51 -19.36
N LEU A 106 4.21 8.36 -18.93
CA LEU A 106 4.96 8.24 -17.68
C LEU A 106 6.23 9.10 -17.68
N THR A 107 6.93 9.18 -18.81
CA THR A 107 8.13 10.02 -18.95
C THR A 107 7.76 11.50 -18.80
N LYS A 108 6.68 11.93 -19.46
CA LYS A 108 6.18 13.30 -19.34
C LYS A 108 5.74 13.60 -17.91
N LEU A 109 4.97 12.71 -17.28
CA LEU A 109 4.50 12.87 -15.91
C LEU A 109 5.66 12.96 -14.90
N SER A 110 6.68 12.11 -15.06
CA SER A 110 7.87 12.13 -14.20
C SER A 110 8.65 13.44 -14.34
N LYS A 111 8.73 13.99 -15.57
CA LYS A 111 9.36 15.29 -15.83
C LYS A 111 8.56 16.43 -15.21
N ASP A 112 7.25 16.45 -15.45
CA ASP A 112 6.35 17.52 -15.00
C ASP A 112 6.25 17.56 -13.46
N ASN A 113 6.29 16.40 -12.80
CA ASN A 113 6.29 16.29 -11.34
C ASN A 113 7.68 16.35 -10.70
N LEU A 114 8.74 16.59 -11.48
CA LEU A 114 10.15 16.61 -11.01
C LEU A 114 10.52 15.36 -10.17
N SER A 115 9.92 14.22 -10.50
CA SER A 115 10.09 12.98 -9.73
C SER A 115 11.50 12.44 -9.94
N PHE A 116 12.23 12.22 -8.85
CA PHE A 116 13.57 11.66 -8.94
C PHE A 116 13.49 10.19 -9.36
N PRO A 117 14.15 9.80 -10.48
CA PRO A 117 13.88 8.50 -11.13
C PRO A 117 14.55 7.31 -10.43
N VAL A 118 15.49 7.56 -9.52
CA VAL A 118 16.28 6.54 -8.83
C VAL A 118 15.94 6.56 -7.35
N ALA A 119 15.58 5.41 -6.79
CA ALA A 119 15.41 5.26 -5.36
C ALA A 119 16.16 4.01 -4.90
N ASP A 120 16.61 4.01 -3.65
CA ASP A 120 17.11 2.79 -3.02
C ASP A 120 16.02 1.70 -3.05
N SER A 121 16.45 0.46 -3.28
CA SER A 121 15.52 -0.67 -3.45
C SER A 121 14.73 -0.98 -2.18
N LEU A 122 15.34 -0.85 -1.00
CA LEU A 122 14.68 -1.12 0.27
C LEU A 122 13.71 0.02 0.59
N TYR A 123 14.16 1.26 0.44
CA TYR A 123 13.30 2.43 0.62
C TYR A 123 12.08 2.38 -0.31
N SER A 124 12.30 2.06 -1.59
CA SER A 124 11.21 1.94 -2.55
C SER A 124 10.28 0.76 -2.25
N ALA A 125 10.78 -0.31 -1.66
CA ALA A 125 9.94 -1.44 -1.27
C ALA A 125 9.04 -1.12 -0.07
N PHE A 126 9.48 -0.26 0.85
CA PHE A 126 8.70 0.12 2.03
C PHE A 126 7.76 1.30 1.79
N HIS A 127 8.19 2.32 1.05
CA HIS A 127 7.49 3.61 1.04
C HIS A 127 6.76 3.92 -0.26
N HIS A 128 7.14 3.33 -1.39
CA HIS A 128 6.55 3.69 -2.68
C HIS A 128 5.42 2.75 -3.06
N THR A 129 4.17 3.24 -2.96
CA THR A 129 2.97 2.53 -3.44
C THR A 129 3.01 2.31 -4.95
N HIS A 130 3.59 3.24 -5.71
CA HIS A 130 3.88 3.07 -7.13
C HIS A 130 5.33 2.63 -7.33
N PRO A 131 5.59 1.59 -8.13
CA PRO A 131 6.95 1.27 -8.55
C PRO A 131 7.62 2.48 -9.22
N THR A 132 8.94 2.58 -9.08
CA THR A 132 9.67 3.73 -9.64
C THR A 132 9.48 3.83 -11.15
N PHE A 133 9.65 5.05 -11.69
CA PHE A 133 9.60 5.28 -13.13
C PHE A 133 10.48 4.27 -13.90
N LEU A 134 11.72 4.06 -13.44
CA LEU A 134 12.65 3.12 -14.04
C LEU A 134 12.17 1.67 -13.98
N GLU A 135 11.53 1.25 -12.88
CA GLU A 135 10.96 -0.10 -12.76
C GLU A 135 9.82 -0.34 -13.75
N ARG A 136 8.97 0.67 -13.98
CA ARG A 136 7.81 0.55 -14.89
C ARG A 136 8.24 0.56 -16.36
N ILE A 137 9.09 1.50 -16.78
CA ILE A 137 9.51 1.59 -18.18
C ILE A 137 10.34 0.39 -18.64
N LYS A 138 11.03 -0.32 -17.73
CA LYS A 138 11.75 -1.56 -18.05
C LYS A 138 10.82 -2.67 -18.53
N ARG A 139 9.53 -2.64 -18.15
CA ARG A 139 8.51 -3.64 -18.51
C ARG A 139 7.65 -3.22 -19.70
N LEU A 140 7.79 -1.98 -20.17
CA LEU A 140 7.05 -1.43 -21.31
C LEU A 140 7.92 -1.44 -22.58
N PRO A 141 7.32 -1.62 -23.77
CA PRO A 141 8.06 -1.55 -25.03
C PRO A 141 8.79 -0.21 -25.18
N LYS A 142 9.91 -0.23 -25.90
CA LYS A 142 10.65 1.01 -26.22
C LYS A 142 9.81 1.88 -27.15
N LEU A 143 10.07 3.18 -27.13
CA LEU A 143 9.58 4.08 -28.16
C LEU A 143 10.44 3.81 -29.39
N ASP A 144 9.80 3.51 -30.52
CA ASP A 144 10.47 3.46 -31.83
C ASP A 144 10.89 4.87 -32.27
#